data_AF-A0A8H6NR54-F1
#
_entry.id   AF-A0A8H6NR54-F1
#
_cell.length_a   1.000
_cell.length_b   1.000
_cell.length_c   1.000
_cell.angle_alpha   90.00
_cell.angle_beta   90.00
_cell.angle_gamma   90.00
#
_symmetry.space_group_name_H-M   'P 1'
#
loop_
_entity.id
_entity.type
_entity.pdbx_description
1 polymer ?
#
loop_
_entity_poly.entity_id
_entity_poly.type
_entity_poly.pdbx_seq_one_letter_code
_entity_poly.pdbx_strand_id
1 'polypeptide(L)'
;MEAVVASLKRSKKKQLQEVADGMLKVYRTLVRMRYLEDEWIHEGPHDMTAVLPLCRRLGIDDSIIYLYSILSYVDTYDAESVDFFKGGDFIDLRDASEIDQARNPMYADDEREVLRPWMTALSAIGNHDTALIYDARKHVIGMFNQMDYASADPHIHEGATGFFNEEELLRTGEEERRVRETKGSDDDDDNDDESETMDEEEDDTDDGGEEDDEMDTDDGDDDWKDDENIWDEMDARPADTVLRQMVAWYEGLAELPGGGERSGREWAREITKPLYEKHGWPRRDFDGDAFLADQARAYALERATYDAEEPLRKLQETRDRVQAGETAEARAKKELAGADAADPEEAWLARWRACREGFLLREARRELRELEEKAERTCPGGEAVRPGEEALRELRILRGEVAYQRGDFERWESEFEAAGGPEKASAPLLVRRAHAARRLAVLQRALDACAADVGDGDVSVPRGVDETGMDLDEMLEHHTRGLKQCEIGIEALRGWLSEVPGDVKRAREEAERMLEGYERSIGHFEKGRIACFPKDANVKVSEA
;
A
#
# COMPACT_ATOMS: atom_id res chain seq x y z
N MET A 1 -15.90 -12.12 34.22
CA MET A 1 -16.94 -11.23 33.63
C MET A 1 -18.09 -10.88 34.57
N GLU A 2 -18.71 -11.82 35.29
CA GLU A 2 -19.87 -11.52 36.16
C GLU A 2 -19.63 -10.38 37.17
N ALA A 3 -18.45 -10.32 37.79
CA ALA A 3 -18.07 -9.23 38.69
C ALA A 3 -17.99 -7.85 37.99
N VAL A 4 -17.45 -7.79 36.76
CA VAL A 4 -17.41 -6.57 35.92
C VAL A 4 -18.82 -6.12 35.61
N VAL A 5 -19.69 -7.05 35.19
CA VAL A 5 -21.08 -6.73 34.86
C VAL A 5 -21.84 -6.27 36.10
N ALA A 6 -21.58 -6.85 37.28
CA ALA A 6 -22.24 -6.48 38.53
C ALA A 6 -21.82 -5.10 39.06
N SER A 7 -20.61 -4.63 38.76
CA SER A 7 -20.10 -3.34 39.24
C SER A 7 -20.71 -2.14 38.50
N LEU A 8 -21.19 -2.34 37.27
CA LEU A 8 -21.70 -1.26 36.42
C LEU A 8 -23.18 -0.92 36.69
N LYS A 9 -23.44 0.39 36.85
CA LYS A 9 -24.81 0.95 36.90
C LYS A 9 -25.54 0.70 35.58
N ARG A 10 -26.86 0.54 35.64
CA ARG A 10 -27.72 0.33 34.46
C ARG A 10 -27.60 1.45 33.41
N SER A 11 -27.49 2.71 33.83
CA SER A 11 -27.32 3.84 32.92
C SER A 11 -26.02 3.74 32.12
N LYS A 12 -24.94 3.36 32.79
CA LYS A 12 -23.63 3.17 32.16
C LYS A 12 -23.65 2.02 31.15
N LYS A 13 -24.28 0.89 31.49
CA LYS A 13 -24.46 -0.21 30.54
C LYS A 13 -25.22 0.22 29.29
N LYS A 14 -26.26 1.05 29.45
CA LYS A 14 -27.03 1.59 28.33
C LYS A 14 -26.15 2.45 27.41
N GLN A 15 -25.35 3.36 27.97
CA GLN A 15 -24.41 4.18 27.19
C GLN A 15 -23.41 3.32 26.40
N LEU A 16 -22.86 2.28 27.02
CA LEU A 16 -21.91 1.39 26.36
C LEU A 16 -22.58 0.55 25.26
N GLN A 17 -23.82 0.12 25.48
CA GLN A 17 -24.63 -0.52 24.44
C GLN A 17 -24.92 0.45 23.27
N GLU A 18 -25.18 1.73 23.54
CA GLU A 18 -25.38 2.74 22.49
C GLU A 18 -24.13 2.91 21.61
N VAL A 19 -22.91 2.80 22.18
CA VAL A 19 -21.66 2.77 21.40
C VAL A 19 -21.55 1.49 20.56
N ALA A 20 -21.77 0.33 21.17
CA ALA A 20 -21.68 -0.96 20.48
C ALA A 20 -22.69 -1.08 19.32
N ASP A 21 -23.94 -0.67 19.55
CA ASP A 21 -24.98 -0.65 18.52
C ASP A 21 -24.63 0.36 17.40
N GLY A 22 -24.00 1.48 17.75
CA GLY A 22 -23.54 2.50 16.80
C GLY A 22 -22.41 1.99 15.90
N MET A 23 -21.37 1.36 16.48
CA MET A 23 -20.27 0.75 15.72
C MET A 23 -20.78 -0.36 14.81
N LEU A 24 -21.63 -1.25 15.32
CA LEU A 24 -22.26 -2.31 14.52
C LEU A 24 -23.07 -1.73 13.34
N LYS A 25 -23.74 -0.59 13.55
CA LYS A 25 -24.47 0.09 12.47
C LYS A 25 -23.52 0.66 11.41
N VAL A 26 -22.35 1.19 11.79
CA VAL A 26 -21.31 1.60 10.84
C VAL A 26 -20.85 0.39 10.01
N TYR A 27 -20.49 -0.72 10.66
CA TYR A 27 -20.03 -1.92 9.95
C TYR A 27 -21.10 -2.50 9.01
N ARG A 28 -22.36 -2.59 9.46
CA ARG A 28 -23.47 -3.00 8.59
C ARG A 28 -23.73 -2.03 7.42
N THR A 29 -23.37 -0.76 7.57
CA THR A 29 -23.44 0.20 6.45
C THR A 29 -22.35 -0.13 5.43
N LEU A 30 -21.13 -0.44 5.87
CA LEU A 30 -20.04 -0.88 5.01
C LEU A 30 -20.36 -2.21 4.29
N VAL A 31 -21.04 -3.15 4.95
CA VAL A 31 -21.56 -4.37 4.32
C VAL A 31 -22.58 -4.05 3.23
N ARG A 32 -23.52 -3.13 3.50
CA ARG A 32 -24.49 -2.67 2.49
C ARG A 32 -23.80 -1.99 1.30
N MET A 33 -22.69 -1.31 1.52
CA MET A 33 -21.86 -0.71 0.48
C MET A 33 -21.03 -1.74 -0.30
N ARG A 34 -21.09 -3.03 0.05
CA ARG A 34 -20.27 -4.12 -0.51
C ARG A 34 -18.77 -4.00 -0.22
N TYR A 35 -18.41 -3.21 0.77
CA TYR A 35 -17.02 -3.09 1.20
C TYR A 35 -16.61 -4.20 2.16
N LEU A 36 -17.51 -4.57 3.07
CA LEU A 36 -17.32 -5.71 3.97
C LEU A 36 -18.27 -6.85 3.61
N GLU A 37 -17.87 -8.06 3.94
CA GLU A 37 -18.77 -9.22 3.93
C GLU A 37 -19.53 -9.31 5.25
N ASP A 38 -20.79 -9.71 5.21
CA ASP A 38 -21.62 -9.84 6.41
C ASP A 38 -21.05 -10.87 7.38
N GLU A 39 -20.43 -11.93 6.85
CA GLU A 39 -19.84 -13.01 7.63
C GLU A 39 -18.57 -12.59 8.40
N TRP A 40 -17.94 -11.46 8.04
CA TRP A 40 -16.77 -10.95 8.76
C TRP A 40 -17.16 -10.23 10.06
N ILE A 41 -18.42 -9.83 10.21
CA ILE A 41 -18.88 -9.13 11.41
C ILE A 41 -19.27 -10.14 12.48
N HIS A 42 -18.56 -10.08 13.59
CA HIS A 42 -18.88 -10.88 14.77
C HIS A 42 -19.52 -10.02 15.83
N GLU A 43 -20.81 -10.23 16.08
CA GLU A 43 -21.56 -9.51 17.11
C GLU A 43 -21.28 -10.08 18.52
N GLY A 44 -21.22 -9.19 19.51
CA GLY A 44 -21.11 -9.57 20.91
C GLY A 44 -22.37 -10.26 21.46
N PRO A 45 -22.31 -10.79 22.70
CA PRO A 45 -21.20 -10.68 23.62
C PRO A 45 -20.07 -11.70 23.37
N HIS A 46 -18.84 -11.31 23.66
CA HIS A 46 -17.64 -12.12 23.52
C HIS A 46 -17.09 -12.61 24.85
N ASP A 47 -16.36 -13.73 24.81
CA ASP A 47 -15.65 -14.23 25.99
C ASP A 47 -14.31 -13.50 26.17
N MET A 48 -14.24 -12.64 27.17
CA MET A 48 -13.02 -11.88 27.51
C MET A 48 -12.10 -12.61 28.49
N THR A 49 -12.43 -13.85 28.89
CA THR A 49 -11.74 -14.53 29.99
C THR A 49 -10.22 -14.63 29.78
N ALA A 50 -9.79 -14.83 28.53
CA ALA A 50 -8.38 -14.94 28.16
C ALA A 50 -7.59 -13.62 28.41
N VAL A 51 -8.18 -12.47 28.10
CA VAL A 51 -7.52 -11.15 28.21
C VAL A 51 -7.84 -10.40 29.50
N LEU A 52 -8.78 -10.89 30.33
CA LEU A 52 -9.07 -10.27 31.62
C LEU A 52 -7.83 -10.03 32.50
N PRO A 53 -6.87 -10.97 32.65
CA PRO A 53 -5.65 -10.72 33.41
C PRO A 53 -4.83 -9.54 32.89
N LEU A 54 -4.74 -9.40 31.56
CA LEU A 54 -4.09 -8.27 30.89
C LEU A 54 -4.82 -6.96 31.22
N CYS A 55 -6.14 -6.91 31.02
CA CYS A 55 -6.93 -5.71 31.31
C CYS A 55 -6.77 -5.25 32.76
N ARG A 56 -6.70 -6.20 33.71
CA ARG A 56 -6.45 -5.89 35.13
C ARG A 56 -5.06 -5.36 35.39
N ARG A 57 -4.04 -5.92 34.74
CA ARG A 57 -2.65 -5.45 34.85
C ARG A 57 -2.50 -4.02 34.32
N LEU A 58 -3.13 -3.72 33.19
CA LEU A 58 -3.16 -2.39 32.58
C LEU A 58 -4.10 -1.40 33.29
N GLY A 59 -4.78 -1.84 34.35
CA GLY A 59 -5.68 -0.99 35.12
C GLY A 59 -6.96 -0.58 34.39
N ILE A 60 -7.33 -1.23 33.28
CA ILE A 60 -8.48 -0.87 32.46
C ILE A 60 -9.77 -0.90 33.30
N ASP A 61 -10.57 0.17 33.17
CA ASP A 61 -11.81 0.35 33.91
C ASP A 61 -12.84 -0.73 33.54
N ASP A 62 -13.65 -1.17 34.52
CA ASP A 62 -14.70 -2.18 34.32
C ASP A 62 -15.67 -1.81 33.20
N SER A 63 -15.90 -0.51 32.96
CA SER A 63 -16.76 -0.07 31.86
C SER A 63 -16.15 -0.30 30.48
N ILE A 64 -14.84 -0.17 30.34
CA ILE A 64 -14.13 -0.46 29.10
C ILE A 64 -14.03 -1.98 28.89
N ILE A 65 -13.72 -2.75 29.94
CA ILE A 65 -13.73 -4.22 29.87
C ILE A 65 -15.12 -4.75 29.46
N TYR A 66 -16.19 -4.16 29.99
CA TYR A 66 -17.54 -4.52 29.57
C TYR A 66 -17.82 -4.11 28.12
N LEU A 67 -17.36 -2.94 27.68
CA LEU A 67 -17.50 -2.50 26.29
C LEU A 67 -16.81 -3.48 25.33
N TYR A 68 -15.58 -3.91 25.61
CA TYR A 68 -14.86 -4.90 24.80
C TYR A 68 -15.65 -6.20 24.64
N SER A 69 -16.39 -6.59 25.69
CA SER A 69 -17.21 -7.79 25.64
C SER A 69 -18.47 -7.67 24.78
N ILE A 70 -18.87 -6.48 24.35
CA ILE A 70 -20.11 -6.27 23.56
C ILE A 70 -19.89 -5.57 22.22
N LEU A 71 -18.73 -4.96 22.01
CA LEU A 71 -18.35 -4.40 20.72
C LEU A 71 -18.29 -5.50 19.67
N SER A 72 -18.90 -5.26 18.51
CA SER A 72 -18.62 -6.08 17.33
C SER A 72 -17.19 -5.85 16.85
N TYR A 73 -16.56 -6.89 16.31
CA TYR A 73 -15.30 -6.77 15.57
C TYR A 73 -15.49 -7.32 14.14
N VAL A 74 -14.55 -6.98 13.26
CA VAL A 74 -14.51 -7.43 11.87
C VAL A 74 -13.29 -8.33 11.71
N ASP A 75 -13.51 -9.58 11.32
CA ASP A 75 -12.43 -10.52 11.02
C ASP A 75 -12.05 -10.42 9.54
N THR A 76 -11.01 -9.63 9.27
CA THR A 76 -10.44 -9.43 7.93
C THR A 76 -9.21 -10.30 7.68
N TYR A 77 -8.67 -10.94 8.73
CA TYR A 77 -7.37 -11.62 8.74
C TYR A 77 -7.22 -12.66 7.63
N ASP A 78 -8.35 -13.28 7.27
CA ASP A 78 -8.34 -14.38 6.33
C ASP A 78 -8.65 -13.99 4.88
N ALA A 79 -9.16 -12.80 4.57
CA ALA A 79 -9.66 -12.51 3.22
C ALA A 79 -8.82 -11.50 2.44
N GLU A 80 -8.56 -10.32 3.02
CA GLU A 80 -7.77 -9.21 2.49
C GLU A 80 -7.72 -8.17 3.62
N SER A 81 -6.56 -7.58 3.92
CA SER A 81 -6.51 -6.46 4.87
C SER A 81 -7.25 -5.28 4.25
N VAL A 82 -8.28 -4.75 4.91
CA VAL A 82 -9.05 -3.61 4.42
C VAL A 82 -8.98 -2.47 5.42
N ASP A 83 -8.86 -1.25 4.93
CA ASP A 83 -8.84 -0.08 5.80
C ASP A 83 -10.23 0.15 6.40
N PHE A 84 -10.26 0.66 7.61
CA PHE A 84 -11.41 1.30 8.21
C PHE A 84 -11.36 2.82 7.98
N PHE A 85 -12.25 3.54 8.66
CA PHE A 85 -12.48 4.98 8.50
C PHE A 85 -11.18 5.78 8.42
N LYS A 86 -10.98 6.52 7.32
CA LYS A 86 -9.81 7.37 7.06
C LYS A 86 -8.50 6.65 7.38
N GLY A 87 -8.19 5.59 6.63
CA GLY A 87 -6.94 4.82 6.71
C GLY A 87 -6.67 4.06 8.02
N GLY A 88 -7.56 4.17 9.02
CA GLY A 88 -7.46 3.42 10.27
C GLY A 88 -7.71 1.93 10.06
N ASP A 89 -7.56 1.13 11.10
CA ASP A 89 -7.77 -0.31 11.08
C ASP A 89 -8.97 -0.74 11.92
N PHE A 90 -9.59 -1.86 11.53
CA PHE A 90 -10.53 -2.58 12.39
C PHE A 90 -9.78 -3.18 13.59
N ILE A 91 -10.42 -3.21 14.75
CA ILE A 91 -9.78 -3.67 15.99
C ILE A 91 -10.53 -4.84 16.63
N ASP A 92 -9.80 -5.89 17.01
CA ASP A 92 -10.33 -7.01 17.81
C ASP A 92 -9.79 -6.96 19.25
N LEU A 93 -10.57 -6.35 20.13
CA LEU A 93 -10.20 -6.13 21.54
C LEU A 93 -10.25 -7.42 22.40
N ARG A 94 -10.35 -8.60 21.77
CA ARG A 94 -10.12 -9.91 22.40
C ARG A 94 -8.68 -10.38 22.23
N ASP A 95 -7.92 -9.76 21.32
CA ASP A 95 -6.49 -9.97 21.19
C ASP A 95 -5.74 -9.11 22.21
N ALA A 96 -4.72 -9.69 22.84
CA ALA A 96 -3.88 -9.00 23.81
C ALA A 96 -3.07 -7.86 23.18
N SER A 97 -2.56 -8.07 21.96
CA SER A 97 -1.76 -7.08 21.23
C SER A 97 -2.59 -5.85 20.84
N GLU A 98 -3.79 -6.07 20.33
CA GLU A 98 -4.77 -5.02 20.02
C GLU A 98 -5.20 -4.23 21.27
N ILE A 99 -5.32 -4.89 22.43
CA ILE A 99 -5.58 -4.18 23.69
C ILE A 99 -4.41 -3.26 24.04
N ASP A 100 -3.16 -3.72 23.93
CA ASP A 100 -1.98 -2.89 24.23
C ASP A 100 -1.92 -1.70 23.27
N GLN A 101 -2.13 -1.90 21.96
CA GLN A 101 -2.20 -0.83 20.98
C GLN A 101 -3.37 0.12 21.24
N ALA A 102 -4.56 -0.37 21.62
CA ALA A 102 -5.70 0.48 21.95
C ALA A 102 -5.46 1.37 23.17
N ARG A 103 -4.47 1.06 24.02
CA ARG A 103 -4.06 1.93 25.14
C ARG A 103 -3.11 3.03 24.68
N ASN A 104 -2.33 2.78 23.65
CA ASN A 104 -1.39 3.72 23.05
C ASN A 104 -1.59 3.80 21.53
N PRO A 105 -2.74 4.34 21.07
CA PRO A 105 -3.12 4.28 19.66
C PRO A 105 -2.19 5.11 18.75
N MET A 106 -1.39 6.02 19.34
CA MET A 106 -0.45 6.89 18.62
C MET A 106 1.00 6.41 18.70
N TYR A 107 1.27 5.27 19.34
CA TYR A 107 2.62 4.76 19.60
C TYR A 107 3.52 5.79 20.32
N ALA A 108 2.94 6.56 21.23
CA ALA A 108 3.68 7.55 21.99
C ALA A 108 4.72 6.87 22.90
N ASP A 109 5.92 7.43 22.93
CA ASP A 109 6.99 6.98 23.84
C ASP A 109 6.73 7.44 25.29
N ASP A 110 5.97 8.52 25.47
CA ASP A 110 5.65 9.08 26.78
C ASP A 110 4.42 8.40 27.41
N GLU A 111 4.59 7.82 28.61
CA GLU A 111 3.49 7.24 29.38
C GLU A 111 2.36 8.24 29.68
N ARG A 112 2.67 9.55 29.69
CA ARG A 112 1.69 10.64 29.86
C ARG A 112 0.77 10.79 28.65
N GLU A 113 1.11 10.23 27.50
CA GLU A 113 0.31 10.23 26.28
C GLU A 113 -0.46 8.91 26.08
N VAL A 114 -0.31 7.95 27.00
CA VAL A 114 -1.15 6.75 27.02
C VAL A 114 -2.58 7.13 27.43
N LEU A 115 -3.58 6.52 26.80
CA LEU A 115 -4.99 6.79 27.11
C LEU A 115 -5.28 6.58 28.60
N ARG A 116 -6.23 7.31 29.17
CA ARG A 116 -6.65 7.07 30.57
C ARG A 116 -7.37 5.72 30.72
N PRO A 117 -7.40 5.07 31.90
CA PRO A 117 -7.98 3.73 32.06
C PRO A 117 -9.47 3.58 31.69
N TRP A 118 -10.21 4.69 31.63
CA TRP A 118 -11.62 4.75 31.24
C TRP A 118 -11.84 5.17 29.78
N MET A 119 -10.75 5.25 29.00
CA MET A 119 -10.73 5.53 27.57
C MET A 119 -10.23 4.31 26.80
N THR A 120 -10.63 4.19 25.54
CA THR A 120 -10.15 3.16 24.62
C THR A 120 -10.28 3.60 23.17
N ALA A 121 -9.42 3.08 22.30
CA ALA A 121 -9.60 3.18 20.86
C ALA A 121 -10.73 2.25 20.38
N LEU A 122 -11.58 2.74 19.48
CA LEU A 122 -12.62 2.00 18.75
C LEU A 122 -12.18 1.60 17.33
N SER A 123 -11.04 2.12 16.89
CA SER A 123 -10.30 1.71 15.70
C SER A 123 -8.81 1.81 16.01
N ALA A 124 -8.01 0.94 15.40
CA ALA A 124 -6.57 1.13 15.38
C ALA A 124 -6.22 2.22 14.36
N ILE A 125 -5.06 2.85 14.51
CA ILE A 125 -4.62 3.91 13.59
C ILE A 125 -4.17 3.38 12.23
N GLY A 126 -3.89 2.08 12.17
CA GLY A 126 -3.39 1.41 10.97
C GLY A 126 -2.16 2.09 10.41
N ASN A 127 -2.13 2.27 9.10
CA ASN A 127 -1.02 2.92 8.40
C ASN A 127 -1.23 4.43 8.25
N HIS A 128 -1.21 5.13 9.39
CA HIS A 128 -0.98 6.59 9.46
C HIS A 128 -2.13 7.57 9.20
N ASP A 129 -3.38 7.27 9.54
CA ASP A 129 -4.41 8.31 9.47
C ASP A 129 -5.22 8.46 10.76
N THR A 130 -6.45 7.94 10.88
CA THR A 130 -7.34 8.36 11.97
C THR A 130 -7.68 7.27 13.01
N ALA A 131 -7.43 7.56 14.29
CA ALA A 131 -7.92 6.76 15.43
C ALA A 131 -9.21 7.33 16.03
N LEU A 132 -10.20 6.46 16.27
CA LEU A 132 -11.42 6.81 17.02
C LEU A 132 -11.22 6.51 18.50
N ILE A 133 -11.26 7.52 19.37
CA ILE A 133 -11.04 7.34 20.81
C ILE A 133 -12.33 7.60 21.58
N TYR A 134 -12.75 6.64 22.39
CA TYR A 134 -13.94 6.74 23.23
C TYR A 134 -13.58 7.00 24.70
N ASP A 135 -14.14 8.07 25.28
CA ASP A 135 -14.11 8.32 26.72
C ASP A 135 -15.43 7.86 27.36
N ALA A 136 -15.35 6.80 28.16
CA ALA A 136 -16.53 6.27 28.82
C ALA A 136 -17.09 7.22 29.89
N ARG A 137 -16.27 8.01 30.61
CA ARG A 137 -16.72 8.92 31.67
C ARG A 137 -17.58 10.04 31.11
N LYS A 138 -17.13 10.66 30.03
CA LYS A 138 -17.83 11.76 29.35
C LYS A 138 -18.87 11.25 28.33
N HIS A 139 -18.75 10.00 27.89
CA HIS A 139 -19.56 9.39 26.83
C HIS A 139 -19.44 10.16 25.51
N VAL A 140 -18.19 10.39 25.11
CA VAL A 140 -17.82 11.14 23.90
C VAL A 140 -16.82 10.34 23.07
N ILE A 141 -16.80 10.60 21.77
CA ILE A 141 -15.79 10.08 20.83
C ILE A 141 -15.03 11.28 20.26
N GLY A 142 -13.70 11.17 20.23
CA GLY A 142 -12.82 12.05 19.48
C GLY A 142 -12.19 11.27 18.31
N MET A 143 -11.77 11.99 17.28
CA MET A 143 -11.20 11.43 16.06
C MET A 143 -9.88 12.14 15.84
N PHE A 144 -8.76 11.41 15.82
CA PHE A 144 -7.43 12.02 15.83
C PHE A 144 -6.56 11.48 14.71
N ASN A 145 -5.90 12.39 13.99
CA ASN A 145 -4.91 12.01 12.98
C ASN A 145 -3.53 11.77 13.63
N GLN A 146 -2.79 10.77 13.16
CA GLN A 146 -1.46 10.44 13.70
C GLN A 146 -0.42 11.55 13.51
N MET A 147 -0.47 12.24 12.37
CA MET A 147 0.62 13.09 11.89
C MET A 147 0.72 14.40 12.68
N ASP A 148 -0.40 14.95 13.12
CA ASP A 148 -0.46 16.26 13.77
C ASP A 148 -1.09 16.23 15.16
N TYR A 149 -1.53 15.06 15.64
CA TYR A 149 -2.27 14.88 16.90
C TYR A 149 -3.52 15.77 16.98
N ALA A 150 -4.01 16.27 15.85
CA ALA A 150 -5.16 17.16 15.79
C ALA A 150 -6.45 16.38 15.56
N SER A 151 -7.56 17.04 15.85
CA SER A 151 -8.88 16.47 15.61
C SER A 151 -9.15 16.33 14.11
N ALA A 152 -9.32 15.10 13.65
CA ALA A 152 -9.73 14.74 12.29
C ALA A 152 -11.26 14.81 12.11
N ASP A 153 -11.99 15.25 13.14
CA ASP A 153 -13.44 15.35 13.14
C ASP A 153 -13.91 16.62 12.41
N PRO A 154 -14.60 16.49 11.25
CA PRO A 154 -14.98 17.63 10.44
C PRO A 154 -15.97 18.60 11.11
N HIS A 155 -16.58 18.22 12.23
CA HIS A 155 -17.60 19.02 12.92
C HIS A 155 -17.15 19.53 14.29
N ILE A 156 -15.90 19.30 14.69
CA ILE A 156 -15.40 19.77 15.99
C ILE A 156 -15.29 21.31 16.04
N HIS A 157 -15.05 21.93 14.88
CA HIS A 157 -14.90 23.38 14.72
C HIS A 157 -16.08 24.03 13.98
N GLU A 158 -17.23 23.36 13.80
CA GLU A 158 -18.43 23.98 13.20
C GLU A 158 -18.97 25.10 14.11
N GLY A 159 -18.51 26.33 13.84
CA GLY A 159 -18.72 27.53 14.65
C GLY A 159 -17.50 28.45 14.68
N ALA A 160 -16.31 27.93 14.42
CA ALA A 160 -15.15 28.69 14.01
C ALA A 160 -15.16 28.76 12.48
N THR A 161 -15.52 29.92 11.93
CA THR A 161 -15.32 30.21 10.51
C THR A 161 -13.81 30.25 10.23
N GLY A 162 -13.22 29.09 9.91
CA GLY A 162 -11.80 28.96 9.59
C GLY A 162 -11.56 27.70 8.78
N PHE A 163 -11.36 27.90 7.47
CA PHE A 163 -10.59 27.05 6.56
C PHE A 163 -10.88 25.55 6.57
N PHE A 164 -11.91 25.13 5.82
CA PHE A 164 -11.77 24.07 4.81
C PHE A 164 -12.91 24.29 3.82
N ASN A 165 -12.68 25.13 2.81
CA ASN A 165 -13.59 25.21 1.67
C ASN A 165 -13.45 23.90 0.88
N GLU A 166 -14.53 23.39 0.31
CA GLU A 166 -14.54 22.17 -0.54
C GLU A 166 -13.54 22.29 -1.72
N GLU A 167 -13.27 23.53 -2.13
CA GLU A 167 -12.26 23.92 -3.12
C GLU A 167 -10.81 23.80 -2.63
N GLU A 168 -10.55 23.90 -1.33
CA GLU A 168 -9.22 23.78 -0.71
C GLU A 168 -8.85 22.32 -0.45
N LEU A 169 -9.83 21.46 -0.11
CA LEU A 169 -9.69 20.00 -0.03
C LEU A 169 -9.39 19.36 -1.40
N LEU A 170 -10.00 19.90 -2.46
CA LEU A 170 -9.65 19.55 -3.84
C LEU A 170 -8.26 20.09 -4.22
N ARG A 171 -7.88 21.27 -3.71
CA ARG A 171 -6.57 21.86 -3.96
C ARG A 171 -5.43 21.13 -3.26
N THR A 172 -5.63 20.65 -2.03
CA THR A 172 -4.66 19.83 -1.30
C THR A 172 -4.55 18.46 -1.95
N GLY A 173 -5.65 17.86 -2.41
CA GLY A 173 -5.59 16.63 -3.22
C GLY A 173 -4.84 16.80 -4.56
N GLU A 174 -5.01 17.94 -5.24
CA GLU A 174 -4.25 18.27 -6.45
C GLU A 174 -2.77 18.65 -6.16
N GLU A 175 -2.48 19.31 -5.03
CA GLU A 175 -1.11 19.62 -4.58
C GLU A 175 -0.38 18.35 -4.12
N GLU A 176 -1.02 17.44 -3.40
CA GLU A 176 -0.47 16.13 -3.05
C GLU A 176 -0.25 15.27 -4.29
N ARG A 177 -1.20 15.26 -5.25
CA ARG A 177 -1.00 14.61 -6.55
C ARG A 177 0.18 15.22 -7.31
N ARG A 178 0.36 16.54 -7.30
CA ARG A 178 1.54 17.20 -7.89
C ARG A 178 2.83 16.87 -7.16
N VAL A 179 2.83 16.75 -5.84
CA VAL A 179 4.00 16.39 -5.04
C VAL A 179 4.37 14.92 -5.27
N ARG A 180 3.39 14.03 -5.45
CA ARG A 180 3.57 12.62 -5.84
C ARG A 180 3.99 12.46 -7.31
N GLU A 181 3.60 13.38 -8.18
CA GLU A 181 4.05 13.42 -9.59
C GLU A 181 5.43 14.11 -9.76
N THR A 182 5.88 14.94 -8.80
CA THR A 182 7.19 15.62 -8.84
C THR A 182 8.27 14.97 -7.98
N LYS A 183 7.91 14.21 -6.95
CA LYS A 183 8.77 13.17 -6.40
C LYS A 183 8.60 11.95 -7.29
N GLY A 184 9.57 11.72 -8.18
CA GLY A 184 9.61 10.51 -8.99
C GLY A 184 9.31 9.29 -8.13
N SER A 185 8.40 8.47 -8.64
CA SER A 185 8.04 7.15 -8.17
C SER A 185 9.30 6.28 -8.11
N ASP A 186 10.01 6.32 -6.99
CA ASP A 186 10.96 5.29 -6.54
C ASP A 186 10.20 4.23 -5.72
N ASP A 187 8.94 3.97 -6.05
CA ASP A 187 8.22 2.76 -5.61
C ASP A 187 8.56 1.65 -6.60
N ASP A 188 9.79 1.14 -6.49
CA ASP A 188 10.13 -0.19 -6.97
C ASP A 188 9.38 -1.19 -6.08
N ASP A 189 8.39 -1.87 -6.69
CA ASP A 189 7.81 -3.13 -6.22
C ASP A 189 8.92 -4.21 -6.19
N ASP A 190 9.82 -4.15 -5.22
CA ASP A 190 10.68 -5.26 -4.82
C ASP A 190 9.87 -6.21 -3.94
N ASN A 191 9.04 -7.03 -4.59
CA ASN A 191 8.46 -8.21 -3.99
C ASN A 191 9.48 -9.36 -4.07
N ASP A 192 10.56 -9.27 -3.29
CA ASP A 192 11.50 -10.36 -3.03
C ASP A 192 11.42 -10.72 -1.53
N ASP A 193 10.55 -11.70 -1.25
CA ASP A 193 10.49 -12.46 0.00
C ASP A 193 11.72 -13.37 0.09
N GLU A 194 12.80 -12.90 0.73
CA GLU A 194 13.81 -13.77 1.34
C GLU A 194 14.19 -13.28 2.74
N SER A 195 13.70 -14.02 3.73
CA SER A 195 14.12 -13.95 5.13
C SER A 195 15.56 -14.47 5.30
N GLU A 196 16.52 -13.60 5.63
CA GLU A 196 17.76 -14.02 6.31
C GLU A 196 18.17 -13.04 7.43
N THR A 197 18.27 -13.63 8.62
CA THR A 197 19.00 -13.25 9.85
C THR A 197 19.94 -12.03 9.77
N MET A 198 19.59 -10.97 10.50
CA MET A 198 20.55 -9.93 10.92
C MET A 198 21.36 -10.42 12.13
N ASP A 199 22.66 -10.63 11.92
CA ASP A 199 23.66 -10.62 12.99
C ASP A 199 24.04 -9.17 13.29
N GLU A 200 23.93 -8.82 14.57
CA GLU A 200 24.36 -7.56 15.16
C GLU A 200 25.89 -7.49 15.19
N GLU A 201 26.50 -6.50 14.51
CA GLU A 201 27.81 -6.00 14.91
C GLU A 201 27.77 -4.48 15.09
N GLU A 202 27.93 -4.10 16.36
CA GLU A 202 28.20 -2.76 16.88
C GLU A 202 29.52 -2.25 16.29
N ASP A 203 29.53 -1.07 15.66
CA ASP A 203 30.77 -0.34 15.37
C ASP A 203 30.74 1.02 16.08
N ASP A 204 31.56 1.09 17.12
CA ASP A 204 31.91 2.28 17.90
C ASP A 204 32.79 3.21 17.05
N THR A 205 32.23 4.31 16.55
CA THR A 205 33.03 5.46 16.10
C THR A 205 32.84 6.65 17.02
N ASP A 206 33.76 6.72 17.98
CA ASP A 206 34.24 7.88 18.72
C ASP A 206 34.88 8.89 17.74
N ASP A 207 34.26 10.06 17.53
CA ASP A 207 34.97 11.23 17.03
C ASP A 207 34.45 12.51 17.72
N GLY A 208 35.34 13.07 18.55
CA GLY A 208 35.12 14.27 19.33
C GLY A 208 35.29 15.52 18.48
N GLY A 209 34.26 16.37 18.49
CA GLY A 209 34.32 17.75 18.04
C GLY A 209 33.72 18.66 19.09
N GLU A 210 34.55 19.15 20.00
CA GLU A 210 34.24 20.24 20.92
C GLU A 210 34.10 21.55 20.11
N GLU A 211 32.87 22.03 19.91
CA GLU A 211 32.61 23.43 19.60
C GLU A 211 31.62 23.99 20.63
N ASP A 212 32.20 24.71 21.60
CA ASP A 212 31.54 25.55 22.59
C ASP A 212 30.82 26.70 21.87
N ASP A 213 29.51 26.57 21.67
CA ASP A 213 28.61 27.70 21.47
C ASP A 213 27.62 27.75 22.65
N GLU A 214 27.98 28.58 23.64
CA GLU A 214 27.15 28.97 24.79
C GLU A 214 25.87 29.67 24.28
N MET A 215 24.86 28.88 23.91
CA MET A 215 23.49 29.37 23.81
C MET A 215 22.94 29.54 25.23
N ASP A 216 22.79 30.80 25.60
CA ASP A 216 22.08 31.33 26.76
C ASP A 216 20.63 30.78 26.75
N THR A 217 20.45 29.56 27.28
CA THR A 217 19.14 28.97 27.54
C THR A 217 18.55 29.74 28.70
N ASP A 218 17.68 30.68 28.36
CA ASP A 218 16.69 31.27 29.25
C ASP A 218 15.95 30.12 29.94
N ASP A 219 16.42 29.77 31.15
CA ASP A 219 15.78 28.88 32.13
C ASP A 219 14.46 29.52 32.58
N GLY A 220 13.54 29.65 31.63
CA GLY A 220 12.13 29.76 31.92
C GLY A 220 11.74 28.48 32.62
N ASP A 221 11.67 28.56 33.95
CA ASP A 221 10.85 27.73 34.83
C ASP A 221 9.40 27.73 34.29
N ASP A 222 9.16 27.09 33.14
CA ASP A 222 7.86 26.54 32.82
C ASP A 222 7.73 25.30 33.69
N ASP A 223 7.23 25.57 34.89
CA ASP A 223 6.55 24.66 35.81
C ASP A 223 5.32 24.07 35.06
N TRP A 224 5.59 23.34 33.95
CA TRP A 224 4.61 22.56 33.22
C TRP A 224 4.03 21.61 34.25
N LYS A 225 2.75 21.77 34.55
CA LYS A 225 2.03 20.93 35.49
C LYS A 225 2.10 19.49 34.99
N ASP A 226 3.03 18.73 35.57
CA ASP A 226 3.48 17.39 35.18
C ASP A 226 2.39 16.28 35.12
N ASP A 227 1.12 16.61 35.34
CA ASP A 227 0.01 15.66 35.46
C ASP A 227 -1.06 15.76 34.35
N GLU A 228 -1.03 16.80 33.51
CA GLU A 228 -2.05 17.01 32.46
C GLU A 228 -1.76 16.08 31.26
N ASN A 229 -2.62 15.09 31.02
CA ASN A 229 -2.54 14.19 29.87
C ASN A 229 -3.33 14.79 28.72
N ILE A 230 -2.76 14.71 27.51
CA ILE A 230 -3.32 15.30 26.28
C ILE A 230 -4.78 14.89 26.01
N TRP A 231 -5.20 13.70 26.46
CA TRP A 231 -6.56 13.18 26.27
C TRP A 231 -7.57 13.69 27.30
N ASP A 232 -7.14 14.32 28.41
CA ASP A 232 -8.06 14.83 29.42
C ASP A 232 -8.91 16.00 28.87
N GLU A 233 -8.36 16.76 27.91
CA GLU A 233 -9.02 17.87 27.20
C GLU A 233 -9.31 17.56 25.73
N MET A 234 -9.30 16.28 25.35
CA MET A 234 -9.48 15.87 23.94
C MET A 234 -10.74 16.48 23.32
N ASP A 235 -10.54 17.02 22.12
CA ASP A 235 -11.58 17.49 21.22
C ASP A 235 -12.49 16.32 20.84
N ALA A 236 -13.66 16.26 21.49
CA ALA A 236 -14.60 15.16 21.34
C ALA A 236 -16.07 15.60 21.35
N ARG A 237 -16.94 14.78 20.76
CA ARG A 237 -18.39 15.01 20.65
C ARG A 237 -19.19 13.83 21.20
N PRO A 238 -20.48 13.99 21.52
CA PRO A 238 -21.30 12.90 22.05
C PRO A 238 -21.21 11.64 21.18
N ALA A 239 -20.91 10.50 21.80
CA ALA A 239 -20.58 9.26 21.09
C ALA A 239 -21.70 8.81 20.13
N ASP A 240 -22.95 8.90 20.57
CA ASP A 240 -24.13 8.57 19.75
C ASP A 240 -24.27 9.48 18.52
N THR A 241 -23.79 10.72 18.62
CA THR A 241 -23.87 11.71 17.54
C THR A 241 -22.79 11.44 16.50
N VAL A 242 -21.55 11.21 16.92
CA VAL A 242 -20.43 10.86 16.02
C VAL A 242 -20.77 9.61 15.21
N LEU A 243 -21.18 8.51 15.86
CA LEU A 243 -21.46 7.24 15.18
C LEU A 243 -22.66 7.34 14.21
N ARG A 244 -23.70 8.12 14.56
CA ARG A 244 -24.82 8.38 13.62
C ARG A 244 -24.37 9.21 12.42
N GLN A 245 -23.48 10.18 12.63
CA GLN A 245 -22.97 11.01 11.55
C GLN A 245 -22.02 10.23 10.64
N MET A 246 -21.18 9.34 11.17
CA MET A 246 -20.38 8.42 10.34
C MET A 246 -21.26 7.64 9.37
N VAL A 247 -22.37 7.06 9.85
CA VAL A 247 -23.35 6.42 8.97
C VAL A 247 -23.90 7.39 7.93
N ALA A 248 -24.25 8.62 8.34
CA ALA A 248 -24.73 9.63 7.41
C ALA A 248 -23.68 10.08 6.38
N TRP A 249 -22.39 10.08 6.73
CA TRP A 249 -21.29 10.40 5.82
C TRP A 249 -21.15 9.33 4.74
N TYR A 250 -21.21 8.05 5.11
CA TYR A 250 -21.23 6.95 4.15
C TYR A 250 -22.50 6.92 3.30
N GLU A 251 -23.68 7.11 3.91
CA GLU A 251 -24.95 7.19 3.16
C GLU A 251 -24.98 8.39 2.20
N GLY A 252 -24.31 9.49 2.57
CA GLY A 252 -24.19 10.70 1.74
C GLY A 252 -22.97 10.74 0.82
N LEU A 253 -22.11 9.71 0.81
CA LEU A 253 -20.84 9.65 0.07
C LEU A 253 -19.90 10.84 0.37
N ALA A 254 -20.03 11.44 1.56
CA ALA A 254 -19.06 12.40 2.08
C ALA A 254 -17.75 11.63 2.40
N GLU A 255 -17.91 10.51 3.08
CA GLU A 255 -16.89 9.50 3.31
C GLU A 255 -17.13 8.29 2.40
N LEU A 256 -16.06 7.65 1.94
CA LEU A 256 -16.12 6.41 1.16
C LEU A 256 -15.29 5.34 1.86
N PRO A 257 -15.70 4.06 1.79
CA PRO A 257 -14.84 2.99 2.24
C PRO A 257 -13.57 2.90 1.38
N GLY A 258 -12.48 2.49 2.02
CA GLY A 258 -11.18 2.32 1.42
C GLY A 258 -10.41 3.63 1.23
N GLY A 259 -9.45 3.62 0.29
CA GLY A 259 -8.60 4.77 0.00
C GLY A 259 -7.38 4.94 0.92
N GLY A 260 -7.19 4.04 1.89
CA GLY A 260 -5.92 3.86 2.57
C GLY A 260 -5.00 2.90 1.82
N GLU A 261 -3.87 2.55 2.42
CA GLU A 261 -2.84 1.74 1.78
C GLU A 261 -3.18 0.25 1.70
N ARG A 262 -4.13 -0.23 2.53
CA ARG A 262 -4.56 -1.64 2.50
C ARG A 262 -5.72 -1.86 1.55
N SER A 263 -6.37 -0.80 1.11
CA SER A 263 -7.42 -0.88 0.10
C SER A 263 -6.82 -0.74 -1.29
N GLY A 264 -7.12 -1.70 -2.16
CA GLY A 264 -6.71 -1.61 -3.56
C GLY A 264 -7.28 -0.37 -4.27
N ARG A 265 -6.62 0.06 -5.35
CA ARG A 265 -7.00 1.24 -6.13
C ARG A 265 -8.41 1.15 -6.71
N GLU A 266 -8.99 -0.04 -6.84
CA GLU A 266 -10.40 -0.21 -7.20
C GLU A 266 -11.38 0.50 -6.24
N TRP A 267 -10.93 0.81 -5.02
CA TRP A 267 -11.69 1.57 -4.02
C TRP A 267 -11.48 3.08 -4.08
N ALA A 268 -10.65 3.58 -4.99
CA ALA A 268 -10.40 5.01 -5.16
C ALA A 268 -11.71 5.80 -5.35
N ARG A 269 -11.75 7.01 -4.80
CA ARG A 269 -12.94 7.88 -4.80
C ARG A 269 -13.42 8.20 -6.21
N GLU A 270 -12.49 8.37 -7.14
CA GLU A 270 -12.71 8.65 -8.56
C GLU A 270 -13.46 7.51 -9.26
N ILE A 271 -13.27 6.28 -8.78
CA ILE A 271 -13.94 5.08 -9.29
C ILE A 271 -15.27 4.86 -8.57
N THR A 272 -15.25 4.78 -7.23
CA THR A 272 -16.38 4.24 -6.47
C THR A 272 -17.53 5.23 -6.30
N LYS A 273 -17.23 6.52 -6.10
CA LYS A 273 -18.27 7.55 -5.88
C LYS A 273 -19.31 7.60 -7.01
N PRO A 274 -18.93 7.79 -8.29
CA PRO A 274 -19.92 7.82 -9.36
C PRO A 274 -20.67 6.50 -9.53
N LEU A 275 -20.04 5.37 -9.19
CA LEU A 275 -20.68 4.05 -9.26
C LEU A 275 -21.73 3.85 -8.17
N TYR A 276 -21.49 4.28 -6.92
CA TYR A 276 -22.52 4.24 -5.88
C TYR A 276 -23.79 4.99 -6.31
N GLU A 277 -23.63 6.19 -6.87
CA GLU A 277 -24.73 6.98 -7.39
C GLU A 277 -25.45 6.27 -8.56
N LYS A 278 -24.67 5.73 -9.51
CA LYS A 278 -25.18 4.96 -10.66
C LYS A 278 -26.04 3.77 -10.23
N HIS A 279 -25.63 3.05 -9.19
CA HIS A 279 -26.29 1.83 -8.71
C HIS A 279 -27.32 2.08 -7.60
N GLY A 280 -27.62 3.34 -7.29
CA GLY A 280 -28.76 3.72 -6.46
C GLY A 280 -28.50 3.84 -4.97
N TRP A 281 -27.24 3.93 -4.52
CA TRP A 281 -26.92 4.23 -3.13
C TRP A 281 -27.50 5.59 -2.69
N PRO A 282 -27.94 5.77 -1.42
CA PRO A 282 -28.05 4.81 -0.32
C PRO A 282 -29.42 4.10 -0.26
N ARG A 283 -30.18 4.12 -1.36
CA ARG A 283 -31.56 3.62 -1.37
C ARG A 283 -31.59 2.12 -1.12
N ARG A 284 -32.77 1.63 -0.73
CA ARG A 284 -32.99 0.21 -0.42
C ARG A 284 -32.81 -0.70 -1.65
N ASP A 285 -32.97 -0.15 -2.86
CA ASP A 285 -32.80 -0.82 -4.14
C ASP A 285 -31.37 -0.71 -4.69
N PHE A 286 -30.36 -0.38 -3.86
CA PHE A 286 -28.96 -0.41 -4.26
C PHE A 286 -28.56 -1.79 -4.82
N ASP A 287 -28.10 -1.80 -6.07
CA ASP A 287 -27.63 -3.01 -6.75
C ASP A 287 -26.13 -3.19 -6.51
N GLY A 288 -25.78 -3.74 -5.35
CA GLY A 288 -24.38 -3.95 -4.97
C GLY A 288 -23.63 -4.93 -5.88
N ASP A 289 -24.34 -5.87 -6.51
CA ASP A 289 -23.73 -6.84 -7.42
C ASP A 289 -23.34 -6.20 -8.75
N ALA A 290 -24.21 -5.34 -9.30
CA ALA A 290 -23.88 -4.54 -10.47
C ALA A 290 -22.80 -3.49 -10.15
N PHE A 291 -22.83 -2.90 -8.95
CA PHE A 291 -21.79 -1.99 -8.48
C PHE A 291 -20.40 -2.63 -8.52
N LEU A 292 -20.23 -3.82 -7.90
CA LEU A 292 -18.93 -4.49 -7.88
C LEU A 292 -18.46 -4.88 -9.29
N ALA A 293 -19.38 -5.29 -10.18
CA ALA A 293 -19.03 -5.58 -11.56
C ALA A 293 -18.53 -4.33 -12.30
N ASP A 294 -19.25 -3.20 -12.18
CA ASP A 294 -18.84 -1.95 -12.82
C ASP A 294 -17.60 -1.32 -12.17
N GLN A 295 -17.35 -1.57 -10.88
CA GLN A 295 -16.10 -1.20 -10.20
C GLN A 295 -14.92 -1.96 -10.79
N ALA A 296 -15.04 -3.28 -10.94
CA ALA A 296 -14.00 -4.10 -11.56
C ALA A 296 -13.71 -3.66 -13.01
N ARG A 297 -14.75 -3.30 -13.77
CA ARG A 297 -14.61 -2.73 -15.12
C ARG A 297 -13.89 -1.38 -15.13
N ALA A 298 -14.29 -0.47 -14.25
CA ALA A 298 -13.69 0.86 -14.16
C ALA A 298 -12.20 0.78 -13.77
N TYR A 299 -11.87 -0.09 -12.80
CA TYR A 299 -10.49 -0.35 -12.41
C TYR A 299 -9.68 -1.00 -13.54
N ALA A 300 -10.26 -1.99 -14.23
CA ALA A 300 -9.62 -2.61 -15.40
C ALA A 300 -9.32 -1.60 -16.52
N LEU A 301 -10.22 -0.64 -16.74
CA LEU A 301 -10.03 0.45 -17.70
C LEU A 301 -8.94 1.44 -17.25
N GLU A 302 -8.89 1.80 -15.97
CA GLU A 302 -7.83 2.64 -15.42
C GLU A 302 -6.46 1.98 -15.62
N ARG A 303 -6.32 0.70 -15.23
CA ARG A 303 -5.09 -0.07 -15.42
C ARG A 303 -4.72 -0.19 -16.90
N ALA A 304 -5.70 -0.51 -17.75
CA ALA A 304 -5.50 -0.54 -19.20
C ALA A 304 -4.99 0.79 -19.78
N THR A 305 -5.43 1.92 -19.22
CA THR A 305 -4.99 3.26 -19.62
C THR A 305 -3.58 3.53 -19.16
N TYR A 306 -3.27 3.22 -17.90
CA TYR A 306 -1.92 3.31 -17.34
C TYR A 306 -0.91 2.46 -18.12
N ASP A 307 -1.24 1.21 -18.43
CA ASP A 307 -0.41 0.31 -19.24
C ASP A 307 -0.24 0.85 -20.67
N ALA A 308 -1.27 1.49 -21.23
CA ALA A 308 -1.18 2.11 -22.55
C ALA A 308 -0.20 3.30 -22.58
N GLU A 309 -0.14 4.05 -21.49
CA GLU A 309 0.73 5.23 -21.32
C GLU A 309 2.16 4.86 -20.93
N GLU A 310 2.40 3.62 -20.52
CA GLU A 310 3.70 3.12 -20.09
C GLU A 310 4.85 3.42 -21.06
N PRO A 311 4.71 3.28 -22.40
CA PRO A 311 5.77 3.65 -23.34
C PRO A 311 6.12 5.14 -23.31
N LEU A 312 5.14 6.02 -23.11
CA LEU A 312 5.34 7.47 -23.03
C LEU A 312 6.00 7.87 -21.71
N ARG A 313 5.58 7.22 -20.61
CA ARG A 313 6.19 7.42 -19.29
C ARG A 313 7.66 6.96 -19.28
N LYS A 314 7.95 5.73 -19.71
CA LYS A 314 9.32 5.20 -19.84
C LYS A 314 10.19 6.07 -20.75
N LEU A 315 9.60 6.61 -21.82
CA LEU A 315 10.28 7.54 -22.71
C LEU A 315 10.67 8.83 -21.97
N GLN A 316 9.75 9.40 -21.20
CA GLN A 316 10.01 10.61 -20.41
C GLN A 316 11.07 10.37 -19.33
N GLU A 317 10.91 9.31 -18.52
CA GLU A 317 11.90 8.89 -17.52
C GLU A 317 13.31 8.72 -18.13
N THR A 318 13.39 8.08 -19.31
CA THR A 318 14.67 7.88 -19.99
C THR A 318 15.24 9.19 -20.53
N ARG A 319 14.42 10.16 -20.96
CA ARG A 319 14.90 11.51 -21.32
C ARG A 319 15.51 12.22 -20.12
N ASP A 320 14.83 12.16 -18.99
CA ASP A 320 15.30 12.77 -17.74
C ASP A 320 16.60 12.11 -17.28
N ARG A 321 16.70 10.78 -17.38
CA ARG A 321 17.94 10.02 -17.13
C ARG A 321 19.07 10.39 -18.09
N VAL A 322 18.80 10.60 -19.38
CA VAL A 322 19.81 11.08 -20.35
C VAL A 322 20.29 12.48 -19.96
N GLN A 323 19.39 13.39 -19.61
CA GLN A 323 19.76 14.74 -19.18
C GLN A 323 20.60 14.74 -17.89
N ALA A 324 20.21 13.91 -16.91
CA ALA A 324 21.00 13.71 -15.70
C ALA A 324 22.38 13.11 -16.03
N GLY A 325 22.43 12.11 -16.90
CA GLY A 325 23.66 11.47 -17.37
C GLY A 325 24.61 12.42 -18.12
N GLU A 326 24.10 13.36 -18.91
CA GLU A 326 24.91 14.41 -19.55
C GLU A 326 25.58 15.30 -18.52
N THR A 327 24.85 15.66 -17.46
CA THR A 327 25.38 16.45 -16.35
C THR A 327 26.45 15.68 -15.58
N ALA A 328 26.19 14.40 -15.27
CA ALA A 328 27.12 13.52 -14.57
C ALA A 328 28.40 13.27 -15.38
N GLU A 329 28.28 12.99 -16.69
CA GLU A 329 29.43 12.79 -17.58
C GLU A 329 30.28 14.07 -17.68
N ALA A 330 29.65 15.24 -17.80
CA ALA A 330 30.36 16.52 -17.83
C ALA A 330 31.12 16.79 -16.53
N ARG A 331 30.51 16.50 -15.37
CA ARG A 331 31.16 16.58 -14.06
C ARG A 331 32.36 15.63 -13.97
N ALA A 332 32.18 14.37 -14.33
CA ALA A 332 33.24 13.37 -14.29
C ALA A 332 34.42 13.73 -15.23
N LYS A 333 34.14 14.28 -16.42
CA LYS A 333 35.18 14.81 -17.32
C LYS A 333 35.93 16.01 -16.73
N LYS A 334 35.24 16.89 -16.01
CA LYS A 334 35.86 18.02 -15.31
C LYS A 334 36.76 17.54 -14.17
N GLU A 335 36.31 16.55 -13.39
CA GLU A 335 37.11 15.91 -12.35
C GLU A 335 38.37 15.25 -12.95
N LEU A 336 38.22 14.51 -14.05
CA LEU A 336 39.36 13.93 -14.78
C LEU A 336 40.37 14.98 -15.27
N ALA A 337 39.90 16.14 -15.73
CA ALA A 337 40.77 17.22 -16.17
C ALA A 337 41.53 17.90 -15.02
N GLY A 338 41.01 17.80 -13.79
CA GLY A 338 41.60 18.37 -12.57
C GLY A 338 42.40 17.39 -11.73
N ALA A 339 42.33 16.08 -12.00
CA ALA A 339 43.01 15.05 -11.23
C ALA A 339 44.53 15.22 -11.26
N ASP A 340 45.18 15.01 -10.11
CA ASP A 340 46.64 15.13 -10.01
C ASP A 340 47.32 13.99 -10.79
N ALA A 341 48.08 14.35 -11.83
CA ALA A 341 48.84 13.40 -12.61
C ALA A 341 50.00 12.76 -11.81
N ALA A 342 50.34 13.32 -10.64
CA ALA A 342 51.34 12.77 -9.73
C ALA A 342 50.80 11.65 -8.83
N ASP A 343 49.47 11.52 -8.68
CA ASP A 343 48.82 10.39 -8.00
C ASP A 343 48.15 9.45 -9.02
N PRO A 344 48.77 8.30 -9.36
CA PRO A 344 48.21 7.35 -10.29
C PRO A 344 46.82 6.82 -9.86
N GLU A 345 46.56 6.65 -8.57
CA GLU A 345 45.27 6.14 -8.09
C GLU A 345 44.16 7.17 -8.31
N GLU A 346 44.40 8.43 -7.95
CA GLU A 346 43.45 9.52 -8.17
C GLU A 346 43.16 9.71 -9.68
N ALA A 347 44.21 9.70 -10.51
CA ALA A 347 44.07 9.85 -11.95
C ALA A 347 43.26 8.69 -12.57
N TRP A 348 43.47 7.45 -12.14
CA TRP A 348 42.73 6.29 -12.66
C TRP A 348 41.31 6.19 -12.12
N LEU A 349 41.05 6.60 -10.87
CA LEU A 349 39.69 6.72 -10.35
C LEU A 349 38.88 7.78 -11.10
N ALA A 350 39.49 8.93 -11.41
CA ALA A 350 38.83 9.94 -12.21
C ALA A 350 38.56 9.46 -13.65
N ARG A 351 39.49 8.67 -14.24
CA ARG A 351 39.27 8.01 -15.54
C ARG A 351 38.14 6.99 -15.48
N TRP A 352 38.09 6.20 -14.42
CA TRP A 352 37.05 5.21 -14.18
C TRP A 352 35.68 5.88 -14.12
N ARG A 353 35.52 6.92 -13.28
CA ARG A 353 34.26 7.67 -13.18
C ARG A 353 33.84 8.26 -14.53
N ALA A 354 34.76 8.92 -15.24
CA ALA A 354 34.46 9.45 -16.56
C ALA A 354 34.08 8.35 -17.57
N CYS A 355 34.71 7.18 -17.50
CA CYS A 355 34.38 6.03 -18.33
C CYS A 355 32.99 5.47 -18.00
N ARG A 356 32.71 5.25 -16.71
CA ARG A 356 31.45 4.74 -16.18
C ARG A 356 30.27 5.64 -16.55
N GLU A 357 30.36 6.94 -16.25
CA GLU A 357 29.29 7.89 -16.61
C GLU A 357 29.10 7.98 -18.13
N GLY A 358 30.20 7.95 -18.89
CA GLY A 358 30.13 7.92 -20.35
C GLY A 358 29.49 6.64 -20.88
N PHE A 359 29.70 5.49 -20.23
CA PHE A 359 29.04 4.23 -20.55
C PHE A 359 27.54 4.31 -20.28
N LEU A 360 27.14 4.66 -19.05
CA LEU A 360 25.73 4.78 -18.66
C LEU A 360 24.96 5.74 -19.57
N LEU A 361 25.56 6.89 -19.92
CA LEU A 361 24.95 7.84 -20.85
C LEU A 361 24.78 7.28 -22.27
N ARG A 362 25.75 6.50 -22.77
CA ARG A 362 25.63 5.85 -24.09
C ARG A 362 24.50 4.83 -24.10
N GLU A 363 24.33 4.09 -23.01
CA GLU A 363 23.24 3.13 -22.84
C GLU A 363 21.89 3.81 -22.76
N ALA A 364 21.75 4.81 -21.88
CA ALA A 364 20.52 5.58 -21.75
C ALA A 364 20.11 6.24 -23.09
N ARG A 365 21.07 6.76 -23.87
CA ARG A 365 20.80 7.29 -25.22
C ARG A 365 20.40 6.22 -26.23
N ARG A 366 20.91 4.99 -26.11
CA ARG A 366 20.51 3.87 -26.97
C ARG A 366 19.08 3.46 -26.65
N GLU A 367 18.78 3.28 -25.38
CA GLU A 367 17.43 2.97 -24.91
C GLU A 367 16.44 4.07 -25.27
N LEU A 368 16.83 5.34 -25.15
CA LEU A 368 15.99 6.47 -25.58
C LEU A 368 15.56 6.32 -27.04
N ARG A 369 16.47 5.98 -27.94
CA ARG A 369 16.14 5.79 -29.37
C ARG A 369 15.19 4.62 -29.59
N GLU A 370 15.43 3.49 -28.90
CA GLU A 370 14.57 2.31 -28.98
C GLU A 370 13.16 2.61 -28.44
N LEU A 371 13.05 3.38 -27.36
CA LEU A 371 11.78 3.82 -26.78
C LEU A 371 11.08 4.86 -27.66
N GLU A 372 11.80 5.78 -28.31
CA GLU A 372 11.22 6.72 -29.27
C GLU A 372 10.61 5.99 -30.48
N GLU A 373 11.33 5.00 -31.03
CA GLU A 373 10.81 4.15 -32.11
C GLU A 373 9.61 3.31 -31.65
N LYS A 374 9.65 2.77 -30.43
CA LYS A 374 8.52 2.02 -29.84
C LYS A 374 7.32 2.93 -29.65
N ALA A 375 7.48 4.09 -29.03
CA ALA A 375 6.42 5.06 -28.76
C ALA A 375 5.79 5.60 -30.05
N GLU A 376 6.57 5.91 -31.09
CA GLU A 376 6.01 6.33 -32.39
C GLU A 376 5.16 5.23 -33.04
N ARG A 377 5.53 3.96 -32.83
CA ARG A 377 4.79 2.79 -33.34
C ARG A 377 3.53 2.50 -32.53
N THR A 378 3.60 2.56 -31.20
CA THR A 378 2.51 2.14 -30.30
C THR A 378 1.57 3.28 -29.91
N CYS A 379 2.08 4.50 -29.83
CA CYS A 379 1.37 5.69 -29.37
C CYS A 379 1.55 6.84 -30.39
N PRO A 380 1.16 6.65 -31.66
CA PRO A 380 1.41 7.63 -32.72
C PRO A 380 0.78 8.98 -32.38
N GLY A 381 1.56 10.06 -32.48
CA GLY A 381 1.11 11.40 -32.10
C GLY A 381 1.00 11.65 -30.60
N GLY A 382 1.52 10.73 -29.76
CA GLY A 382 1.44 10.83 -28.30
C GLY A 382 0.11 10.33 -27.71
N GLU A 383 -0.76 9.75 -28.53
CA GLU A 383 -2.02 9.17 -28.07
C GLU A 383 -1.83 7.68 -27.76
N ALA A 384 -1.83 7.33 -26.47
CA ALA A 384 -1.67 5.96 -25.98
C ALA A 384 -2.90 5.07 -26.23
N VAL A 385 -4.09 5.65 -26.13
CA VAL A 385 -5.37 4.96 -26.30
C VAL A 385 -6.12 5.58 -27.47
N ARG A 386 -6.44 4.77 -28.48
CA ARG A 386 -7.29 5.24 -29.58
C ARG A 386 -8.75 5.22 -29.17
N PRO A 387 -9.56 6.20 -29.60
CA PRO A 387 -10.99 6.18 -29.37
C PRO A 387 -11.62 4.86 -29.83
N GLY A 388 -12.32 4.18 -28.92
CA GLY A 388 -12.99 2.90 -29.18
C GLY A 388 -12.14 1.64 -28.91
N GLU A 389 -10.87 1.76 -28.52
CA GLU A 389 -10.06 0.61 -28.06
C GLU A 389 -10.21 0.33 -26.55
N GLU A 390 -10.87 1.22 -25.81
CA GLU A 390 -11.06 1.14 -24.35
C GLU A 390 -11.67 -0.20 -23.93
N ALA A 391 -12.81 -0.58 -24.50
CA ALA A 391 -13.49 -1.84 -24.16
C ALA A 391 -12.65 -3.08 -24.50
N LEU A 392 -11.84 -3.04 -25.56
CA LEU A 392 -10.95 -4.15 -25.92
C LEU A 392 -9.83 -4.32 -24.90
N ARG A 393 -9.28 -3.21 -24.38
CA ARG A 393 -8.21 -3.25 -23.38
C ARG A 393 -8.76 -3.62 -22.01
N GLU A 394 -9.89 -3.06 -21.63
CA GLU A 394 -10.66 -3.45 -20.45
C GLU A 394 -10.91 -4.96 -20.46
N LEU A 395 -11.38 -5.52 -21.59
CA LEU A 395 -11.61 -6.96 -21.74
C LEU A 395 -10.33 -7.78 -21.51
N ARG A 396 -9.19 -7.31 -22.03
CA ARG A 396 -7.90 -7.98 -21.84
C ARG A 396 -7.50 -8.04 -20.37
N ILE A 397 -7.59 -6.92 -19.66
CA ILE A 397 -7.28 -6.86 -18.22
C ILE A 397 -8.22 -7.79 -17.44
N LEU A 398 -9.52 -7.73 -17.70
CA LEU A 398 -10.51 -8.59 -17.03
C LEU A 398 -10.29 -10.07 -17.29
N ARG A 399 -9.81 -10.48 -18.48
CA ARG A 399 -9.45 -11.89 -18.74
C ARG A 399 -8.31 -12.35 -17.84
N GLY A 400 -7.24 -11.55 -17.73
CA GLY A 400 -6.12 -11.84 -16.84
C GLY A 400 -6.56 -11.93 -15.38
N GLU A 401 -7.38 -10.99 -14.91
CA GLU A 401 -7.92 -11.00 -13.54
C GLU A 401 -8.81 -12.22 -13.27
N VAL A 402 -9.70 -12.60 -14.20
CA VAL A 402 -10.52 -13.81 -14.06
C VAL A 402 -9.65 -15.07 -14.05
N ALA A 403 -8.60 -15.15 -14.86
CA ALA A 403 -7.67 -16.28 -14.87
C ALA A 403 -6.92 -16.40 -13.54
N TYR A 404 -6.37 -15.29 -13.04
CA TYR A 404 -5.67 -15.22 -11.76
C TYR A 404 -6.58 -15.66 -10.60
N GLN A 405 -7.77 -15.06 -10.50
CA GLN A 405 -8.73 -15.34 -9.42
C GLN A 405 -9.33 -16.74 -9.50
N ARG A 406 -9.40 -17.33 -10.70
CA ARG A 406 -9.76 -18.75 -10.87
C ARG A 406 -8.69 -19.66 -10.27
N GLY A 407 -7.42 -19.38 -10.54
CA GLY A 407 -6.30 -20.13 -9.93
C GLY A 407 -6.30 -20.03 -8.41
N ASP A 408 -6.57 -18.84 -7.87
CA ASP A 408 -6.67 -18.61 -6.42
C ASP A 408 -7.84 -19.40 -5.82
N PHE A 409 -9.03 -19.36 -6.45
CA PHE A 409 -10.18 -20.15 -6.05
C PHE A 409 -9.89 -21.67 -6.11
N GLU A 410 -9.25 -22.16 -7.16
CA GLU A 410 -8.88 -23.58 -7.30
C GLU A 410 -7.88 -24.03 -6.22
N ARG A 411 -6.96 -23.16 -5.80
CA ARG A 411 -6.06 -23.40 -4.66
C ARG A 411 -6.88 -23.60 -3.38
N TRP A 412 -7.77 -22.67 -3.06
CA TRP A 412 -8.60 -22.76 -1.86
C TRP A 412 -9.57 -23.94 -1.90
N GLU A 413 -10.14 -24.27 -3.06
CA GLU A 413 -10.98 -25.46 -3.24
C GLU A 413 -10.19 -26.74 -2.95
N SER A 414 -8.94 -26.81 -3.43
CA SER A 414 -8.06 -27.97 -3.20
C SER A 414 -7.69 -28.13 -1.73
N GLU A 415 -7.38 -27.04 -1.03
CA GLU A 415 -7.13 -27.05 0.42
C GLU A 415 -8.37 -27.45 1.22
N PHE A 416 -9.54 -26.95 0.82
CA PHE A 416 -10.82 -27.30 1.43
C PHE A 416 -11.16 -28.79 1.30
N GLU A 417 -10.96 -29.36 0.12
CA GLU A 417 -11.12 -30.80 -0.11
C GLU A 417 -10.10 -31.61 0.69
N ALA A 418 -8.84 -31.15 0.76
CA ALA A 418 -7.79 -31.78 1.57
C ALA A 418 -8.12 -31.78 3.08
N ALA A 419 -8.81 -30.75 3.58
CA ALA A 419 -9.30 -30.68 4.96
C ALA A 419 -10.46 -31.66 5.23
N GLY A 420 -11.06 -32.26 4.20
CA GLY A 420 -12.13 -33.24 4.31
C GLY A 420 -13.54 -32.64 4.34
N GLY A 421 -13.72 -31.47 3.73
CA GLY A 421 -15.02 -30.83 3.50
C GLY A 421 -15.50 -29.92 4.63
N PRO A 422 -16.75 -29.44 4.57
CA PRO A 422 -17.24 -28.31 5.37
C PRO A 422 -17.33 -28.62 6.87
N GLU A 423 -17.49 -29.89 7.26
CA GLU A 423 -17.56 -30.30 8.66
C GLU A 423 -16.19 -30.32 9.36
N LYS A 424 -15.09 -30.32 8.58
CA LYS A 424 -13.71 -30.46 9.08
C LYS A 424 -12.81 -29.28 8.75
N ALA A 425 -13.18 -28.50 7.73
CA ALA A 425 -12.48 -27.27 7.39
C ALA A 425 -12.50 -26.31 8.59
N SER A 426 -11.39 -25.59 8.78
CA SER A 426 -11.34 -24.49 9.73
C SER A 426 -12.26 -23.35 9.27
N ALA A 427 -12.76 -22.54 10.21
CA ALA A 427 -13.54 -21.35 9.88
C ALA A 427 -12.79 -20.38 8.93
N PRO A 428 -11.48 -20.09 9.14
CA PRO A 428 -10.65 -19.36 8.19
C PRO A 428 -10.74 -19.83 6.73
N LEU A 429 -10.59 -21.14 6.52
CA LEU A 429 -10.59 -21.73 5.19
C LEU A 429 -11.97 -21.61 4.51
N LEU A 430 -13.05 -21.72 5.27
CA LEU A 430 -14.41 -21.51 4.78
C LEU A 430 -14.62 -20.07 4.31
N VAL A 431 -14.12 -19.09 5.07
CA VAL A 431 -14.22 -17.66 4.74
C VAL A 431 -13.41 -17.35 3.47
N ARG A 432 -12.14 -17.78 3.40
CA ARG A 432 -11.27 -17.61 2.22
C ARG A 432 -11.90 -18.14 0.94
N ARG A 433 -12.37 -19.39 1.00
CA ARG A 433 -13.02 -20.04 -0.13
C ARG A 433 -14.28 -19.31 -0.58
N ALA A 434 -15.13 -18.90 0.37
CA ALA A 434 -16.36 -18.16 0.05
C ALA A 434 -16.06 -16.80 -0.58
N HIS A 435 -15.07 -16.07 -0.05
CA HIS A 435 -14.62 -14.79 -0.58
C HIS A 435 -14.05 -14.94 -2.00
N ALA A 436 -13.12 -15.87 -2.23
CA ALA A 436 -12.55 -16.15 -3.55
C ALA A 436 -13.64 -16.51 -4.58
N ALA A 437 -14.62 -17.31 -4.18
CA ALA A 437 -15.76 -17.66 -5.04
C ALA A 437 -16.61 -16.43 -5.42
N ARG A 438 -16.86 -15.52 -4.47
CA ARG A 438 -17.61 -14.28 -4.71
C ARG A 438 -16.84 -13.33 -5.62
N ARG A 439 -15.55 -13.11 -5.36
CA ARG A 439 -14.67 -12.27 -6.18
C ARG A 439 -14.60 -12.77 -7.63
N LEU A 440 -14.41 -14.08 -7.82
CA LEU A 440 -14.44 -14.69 -9.15
C LEU A 440 -15.79 -14.50 -9.86
N ALA A 441 -16.92 -14.63 -9.14
CA ALA A 441 -18.25 -14.43 -9.72
C ALA A 441 -18.49 -12.97 -10.15
N VAL A 442 -18.00 -11.99 -9.39
CA VAL A 442 -18.04 -10.57 -9.75
C VAL A 442 -17.23 -10.30 -11.02
N LEU A 443 -15.99 -10.78 -11.06
CA LEU A 443 -15.10 -10.58 -12.21
C LEU A 443 -15.62 -11.27 -13.47
N GLN A 444 -16.23 -12.45 -13.34
CA GLN A 444 -16.87 -13.11 -14.48
C GLN A 444 -18.03 -12.27 -15.03
N ARG A 445 -18.84 -11.64 -14.17
CA ARG A 445 -19.92 -10.74 -14.63
C ARG A 445 -19.37 -9.49 -15.31
N ALA A 446 -18.31 -8.89 -14.77
CA ALA A 446 -17.62 -7.77 -15.37
C ALA A 446 -17.08 -8.14 -16.77
N LEU A 447 -16.42 -9.30 -16.87
CA LEU A 447 -15.91 -9.85 -18.12
C LEU A 447 -17.02 -10.09 -19.14
N ASP A 448 -18.12 -10.72 -18.74
CA ASP A 448 -19.26 -11.00 -19.62
C ASP A 448 -19.91 -9.71 -20.13
N ALA A 449 -20.05 -8.69 -19.27
CA ALA A 449 -20.56 -7.37 -19.65
C ALA A 449 -19.62 -6.66 -20.64
N CYS A 450 -18.32 -6.66 -20.37
CA CYS A 450 -17.31 -6.10 -21.26
C CYS A 450 -17.27 -6.82 -22.62
N ALA A 451 -17.38 -8.16 -22.61
CA ALA A 451 -17.42 -8.97 -23.83
C ALA A 451 -18.66 -8.65 -24.68
N ALA A 452 -19.81 -8.39 -24.04
CA ALA A 452 -21.01 -7.97 -24.73
C ALA A 452 -20.85 -6.60 -25.41
N ASP A 453 -20.12 -5.67 -24.79
CA ASP A 453 -19.82 -4.35 -25.36
C ASP A 453 -18.86 -4.43 -26.55
N VAL A 454 -17.88 -5.34 -26.50
CA VAL A 454 -16.91 -5.59 -27.58
C VAL A 454 -17.53 -6.33 -28.78
N GLY A 455 -18.45 -7.27 -28.54
CA GLY A 455 -19.04 -8.13 -29.57
C GLY A 455 -18.06 -9.17 -30.13
N ASP A 456 -18.23 -9.57 -31.39
CA ASP A 456 -17.41 -10.60 -32.07
C ASP A 456 -15.99 -10.09 -32.45
N GLY A 457 -15.49 -9.04 -31.79
CA GLY A 457 -14.14 -8.52 -32.03
C GLY A 457 -13.08 -9.56 -31.66
N ASP A 458 -12.14 -9.82 -32.57
CA ASP A 458 -11.01 -10.69 -32.29
C ASP A 458 -10.07 -10.00 -31.29
N VAL A 459 -10.15 -10.40 -30.03
CA VAL A 459 -9.27 -9.92 -28.98
C VAL A 459 -8.13 -10.92 -28.87
N SER A 460 -7.07 -10.67 -29.65
CA SER A 460 -5.80 -11.37 -29.47
C SER A 460 -5.30 -11.15 -28.05
N VAL A 461 -5.25 -12.24 -27.29
CA VAL A 461 -4.69 -12.27 -25.94
C VAL A 461 -3.22 -12.67 -26.05
N PRO A 462 -2.29 -11.94 -25.42
CA PRO A 462 -0.89 -12.35 -25.35
C PRO A 462 -0.72 -13.73 -24.71
N ARG A 463 0.37 -14.41 -25.06
CA ARG A 463 0.65 -15.75 -24.54
C ARG A 463 0.79 -15.73 -23.01
N GLY A 464 0.10 -16.64 -22.33
CA GLY A 464 0.17 -16.80 -20.87
C GLY A 464 -0.88 -16.01 -20.10
N VAL A 465 -1.54 -15.01 -20.68
CA VAL A 465 -2.53 -14.21 -19.93
C VAL A 465 -3.74 -15.06 -19.53
N ASP A 466 -4.20 -15.96 -20.40
CA ASP A 466 -5.34 -16.84 -20.08
C ASP A 466 -4.94 -17.96 -19.10
N GLU A 467 -3.67 -18.39 -19.10
CA GLU A 467 -3.20 -19.49 -18.24
C GLU A 467 -2.66 -19.04 -16.88
N THR A 468 -1.97 -17.90 -16.83
CA THR A 468 -1.25 -17.43 -15.64
C THR A 468 -1.61 -16.00 -15.25
N GLY A 469 -2.41 -15.28 -16.05
CA GLY A 469 -2.69 -13.86 -15.84
C GLY A 469 -1.54 -12.92 -16.23
N MET A 470 -0.46 -13.43 -16.82
CA MET A 470 0.75 -12.66 -17.15
C MET A 470 1.03 -12.65 -18.65
N ASP A 471 1.53 -11.51 -19.18
CA ASP A 471 2.03 -11.43 -20.56
C ASP A 471 3.45 -12.00 -20.65
N LEU A 472 3.55 -13.28 -20.99
CA LEU A 472 4.84 -13.99 -21.07
C LEU A 472 5.73 -13.51 -22.23
N ASP A 473 5.15 -12.83 -23.22
CA ASP A 473 5.92 -12.29 -24.34
C ASP A 473 6.58 -10.96 -23.94
N GLU A 474 5.88 -10.12 -23.18
CA GLU A 474 6.44 -8.91 -22.58
C GLU A 474 7.55 -9.23 -21.57
N MET A 475 7.31 -10.19 -20.67
CA MET A 475 8.34 -10.64 -19.71
C MET A 475 9.58 -11.18 -20.44
N LEU A 476 9.37 -11.97 -21.50
CA LEU A 476 10.47 -12.49 -22.32
C LEU A 476 11.27 -11.36 -22.98
N GLU A 477 10.60 -10.33 -23.49
CA GLU A 477 11.25 -9.14 -24.06
C GLU A 477 12.07 -8.41 -23.00
N HIS A 478 11.50 -8.18 -21.81
CA HIS A 478 12.17 -7.53 -20.68
C HIS A 478 13.46 -8.26 -20.30
N HIS A 479 13.39 -9.57 -20.00
CA HIS A 479 14.57 -10.34 -19.61
C HIS A 479 15.61 -10.46 -20.73
N THR A 480 15.16 -10.59 -21.98
CA THR A 480 16.09 -10.65 -23.14
C THR A 480 16.84 -9.32 -23.31
N ARG A 481 16.17 -8.19 -23.08
CA ARG A 481 16.79 -6.87 -23.13
C ARG A 481 17.82 -6.71 -22.00
N GLY A 482 17.46 -7.10 -20.78
CA GLY A 482 18.34 -7.07 -19.61
C GLY A 482 19.64 -7.87 -19.84
N LEU A 483 19.54 -9.10 -20.36
CA LEU A 483 20.70 -9.92 -20.70
C LEU A 483 21.65 -9.21 -21.68
N LYS A 484 21.10 -8.69 -22.77
CA LYS A 484 21.89 -7.99 -23.79
C LYS A 484 22.59 -6.76 -23.21
N GLN A 485 21.95 -6.04 -22.29
CA GLN A 485 22.55 -4.89 -21.61
C GLN A 485 23.73 -5.33 -20.72
N CYS A 486 23.53 -6.36 -19.90
CA CYS A 486 24.60 -6.88 -19.05
C CYS A 486 25.79 -7.40 -19.85
N GLU A 487 25.56 -8.12 -20.96
CA GLU A 487 26.64 -8.61 -21.85
C GLU A 487 27.49 -7.47 -22.42
N ILE A 488 26.84 -6.40 -22.91
CA ILE A 488 27.53 -5.21 -23.42
C ILE A 488 28.32 -4.51 -22.30
N GLY A 489 27.75 -4.42 -21.09
CA GLY A 489 28.43 -3.88 -19.92
C GLY A 489 29.67 -4.67 -19.54
N ILE A 490 29.56 -6.01 -19.48
CA ILE A 490 30.67 -6.91 -19.18
C ILE A 490 31.80 -6.76 -20.19
N GLU A 491 31.50 -6.75 -21.49
CA GLU A 491 32.51 -6.58 -22.54
C GLU A 491 33.25 -5.24 -22.38
N ALA A 492 32.51 -4.16 -22.17
CA ALA A 492 33.08 -2.82 -21.98
C ALA A 492 33.98 -2.74 -20.72
N LEU A 493 33.53 -3.32 -19.60
CA LEU A 493 34.30 -3.33 -18.34
C LEU A 493 35.56 -4.17 -18.43
N ARG A 494 35.49 -5.36 -19.05
CA ARG A 494 36.67 -6.20 -19.28
C ARG A 494 37.69 -5.51 -20.20
N GLY A 495 37.20 -4.80 -21.23
CA GLY A 495 38.02 -3.95 -22.06
C GLY A 495 38.75 -2.87 -21.25
N TRP A 496 38.02 -2.12 -20.43
CA TRP A 496 38.60 -1.08 -19.57
C TRP A 496 39.60 -1.65 -18.55
N LEU A 497 39.25 -2.72 -17.84
CA LEU A 497 40.12 -3.39 -16.86
C LEU A 497 41.44 -3.89 -17.46
N SER A 498 41.47 -4.21 -18.76
CA SER A 498 42.70 -4.61 -19.46
C SER A 498 43.69 -3.47 -19.67
N GLU A 499 43.21 -2.22 -19.61
CA GLU A 499 44.04 -1.01 -19.74
C GLU A 499 44.57 -0.51 -18.39
N VAL A 500 43.96 -0.93 -17.27
CA VAL A 500 44.31 -0.48 -15.92
C VAL A 500 45.61 -1.15 -15.44
N PRO A 501 46.65 -0.38 -15.08
CA PRO A 501 47.87 -0.90 -14.48
C PRO A 501 47.60 -1.74 -13.23
N GLY A 502 48.36 -2.82 -13.03
CA GLY A 502 48.13 -3.75 -11.92
C GLY A 502 48.43 -3.18 -10.53
N ASP A 503 49.14 -2.06 -10.46
CA ASP A 503 49.46 -1.32 -9.23
C ASP A 503 48.36 -0.33 -8.81
N VAL A 504 47.37 -0.08 -9.66
CA VAL A 504 46.19 0.75 -9.38
C VAL A 504 45.07 -0.16 -8.86
N LYS A 505 44.88 -0.18 -7.55
CA LYS A 505 43.97 -1.12 -6.89
C LYS A 505 42.56 -0.59 -6.80
N ARG A 506 42.37 0.67 -6.38
CA ARG A 506 41.03 1.19 -6.03
C ARG A 506 40.13 1.26 -7.26
N ALA A 507 40.66 1.79 -8.37
CA ALA A 507 39.89 1.91 -9.61
C ALA A 507 39.55 0.53 -10.22
N ARG A 508 40.45 -0.44 -10.05
CA ARG A 508 40.23 -1.84 -10.46
C ARG A 508 39.14 -2.49 -9.62
N GLU A 509 39.21 -2.37 -8.29
CA GLU A 509 38.22 -2.92 -7.36
C GLU A 509 36.82 -2.36 -7.61
N GLU A 510 36.68 -1.05 -7.88
CA GLU A 510 35.38 -0.45 -8.22
C GLU A 510 34.81 -1.00 -9.53
N ALA A 511 35.64 -1.19 -10.56
CA ALA A 511 35.21 -1.75 -11.83
C ALA A 511 34.90 -3.26 -11.75
N GLU A 512 35.68 -4.01 -10.97
CA GLU A 512 35.44 -5.43 -10.69
C GLU A 512 34.11 -5.62 -9.93
N ARG A 513 33.81 -4.77 -8.94
CA ARG A 513 32.51 -4.78 -8.25
C ARG A 513 31.33 -4.54 -9.19
N MET A 514 31.48 -3.60 -10.13
CA MET A 514 30.44 -3.35 -11.14
C MET A 514 30.28 -4.54 -12.10
N LEU A 515 31.40 -5.18 -12.48
CA LEU A 515 31.41 -6.38 -13.31
C LEU A 515 30.67 -7.54 -12.63
N GLU A 516 30.96 -7.79 -11.36
CA GLU A 516 30.26 -8.79 -10.54
C GLU A 516 28.75 -8.51 -10.44
N GLY A 517 28.37 -7.23 -10.36
CA GLY A 517 26.96 -6.80 -10.41
C GLY A 517 26.26 -7.24 -11.70
N TYR A 518 26.90 -7.04 -12.86
CA TYR A 518 26.35 -7.50 -14.13
C TYR A 518 26.31 -9.03 -14.25
N GLU A 519 27.35 -9.72 -13.78
CA GLU A 519 27.38 -11.19 -13.81
C GLU A 519 26.27 -11.81 -12.94
N ARG A 520 25.98 -11.23 -11.77
CA ARG A 520 24.81 -11.61 -10.96
C ARG A 520 23.49 -11.34 -11.67
N SER A 521 23.36 -10.16 -12.30
CA SER A 521 22.15 -9.76 -13.02
C SER A 521 21.84 -10.67 -14.21
N ILE A 522 22.87 -11.17 -14.92
CA ILE A 522 22.68 -12.18 -15.98
C ILE A 522 21.97 -13.41 -15.42
N GLY A 523 22.42 -13.94 -14.28
CA GLY A 523 21.79 -15.10 -13.65
C GLY A 523 20.31 -14.88 -13.33
N HIS A 524 19.96 -13.68 -12.85
CA HIS A 524 18.56 -13.28 -12.60
C HIS A 524 17.75 -13.25 -13.90
N PHE A 525 18.23 -12.54 -14.94
CA PHE A 525 17.51 -12.43 -16.21
C PHE A 525 17.42 -13.77 -16.96
N GLU A 526 18.42 -14.64 -16.89
CA GLU A 526 18.36 -15.98 -17.50
C GLU A 526 17.28 -16.84 -16.84
N LYS A 527 17.21 -16.83 -15.49
CA LYS A 527 16.15 -17.54 -14.75
C LYS A 527 14.76 -17.06 -15.15
N GLY A 528 14.55 -15.74 -15.17
CA GLY A 528 13.28 -15.14 -15.59
C GLY A 528 12.91 -15.49 -17.03
N ARG A 529 13.88 -15.41 -17.95
CA ARG A 529 13.69 -15.82 -19.36
C ARG A 529 13.28 -17.28 -19.50
N ILE A 530 13.87 -18.19 -18.72
CA ILE A 530 13.54 -19.63 -18.71
C ILE A 530 12.13 -19.87 -18.15
N ALA A 531 11.72 -19.11 -17.13
CA ALA A 531 10.40 -19.20 -16.53
C ALA A 531 9.27 -18.83 -17.51
N CYS A 532 9.56 -18.02 -18.54
CA CYS A 532 8.60 -17.64 -19.59
C CYS A 532 8.25 -18.78 -20.58
N PHE A 533 8.92 -19.94 -20.48
CA PHE A 533 8.64 -21.12 -21.30
C PHE A 533 7.86 -22.19 -20.52
N PRO A 534 6.90 -22.87 -21.16
CA PRO A 534 6.14 -23.95 -20.51
C PRO A 534 7.07 -25.02 -19.93
N LYS A 535 6.71 -25.60 -18.77
CA LYS A 535 7.52 -26.63 -18.08
C LYS A 535 7.85 -27.85 -18.98
N ASP A 536 6.99 -28.16 -19.95
CA ASP A 536 7.21 -29.24 -20.92
C ASP A 536 8.27 -28.93 -21.99
N ALA A 537 8.62 -27.66 -22.19
CA ALA A 537 9.69 -27.22 -23.08
C ALA A 537 11.07 -27.22 -22.39
N ASN A 538 11.11 -27.07 -21.06
CA ASN A 538 12.35 -26.95 -20.29
C ASN A 538 13.16 -28.25 -20.17
N VAL A 539 12.56 -29.42 -20.45
CA VAL A 539 13.29 -30.72 -20.46
C VAL A 539 14.28 -30.80 -21.63
N LYS A 540 14.12 -29.99 -22.69
CA LYS A 540 15.02 -30.03 -23.86
C LYS A 540 16.13 -28.98 -23.85
N VAL A 541 16.06 -27.97 -22.98
CA VAL A 541 17.04 -26.87 -22.92
C VAL A 541 18.17 -27.17 -21.93
N SER A 542 17.93 -28.00 -20.91
CA SER A 542 19.00 -28.43 -19.98
C SER A 542 19.93 -29.53 -20.53
N GLU A 543 19.66 -30.05 -21.74
CA GLU A 543 20.48 -31.09 -22.41
C GLU A 543 21.28 -30.57 -23.61
N ALA A 544 21.29 -29.26 -23.86
CA ALA A 544 22.05 -28.59 -24.92
C ALA A 544 22.94 -27.49 -24.32
#